data_AF-A0A1G3BR71-F1
#
_entry.id   AF-A0A1G3BR71-F1
#
_cell.length_a   1.000
_cell.length_b   1.000
_cell.length_c   1.000
_cell.angle_alpha   90.00
_cell.angle_beta   90.00
_cell.angle_gamma   90.00
#
_symmetry.space_group_name_H-M   'P 1'
#
loop_
_entity.id
_entity.type
_entity.pdbx_description
1 polymer ?
#
loop_
_entity_poly.entity_id
_entity_poly.type
_entity_poly.pdbx_seq_one_letter_code
_entity_poly.pdbx_strand_id
1 'polypeptide(L)'
;MAEFIKDLELKKINDIVNKVNKIFQKVDVFCSALLLQAWRRIYFVSNKKEVYTSIEKRKGDCMRCGRCCQASCKCKHLAYDENGLSICKIHDRKPHMCKIYPYNRDDFFYHLKHTCGYKYD
;
A
#
# COMPACT_ATOMS: atom_id res chain seq x y z
N MET A 1 -7.84 -28.99 -36.93
CA MET A 1 -8.80 -29.21 -35.82
C MET A 1 -8.07 -29.45 -34.50
N ALA A 2 -7.14 -30.40 -34.40
CA ALA A 2 -6.41 -30.69 -33.15
C ALA A 2 -5.54 -29.52 -32.64
N GLU A 3 -4.83 -28.81 -33.53
CA GLU A 3 -4.01 -27.63 -33.14
C GLU A 3 -4.85 -26.49 -32.58
N PHE A 4 -6.00 -26.20 -33.21
CA PHE A 4 -6.92 -25.15 -32.76
C PHE A 4 -7.52 -25.44 -31.37
N ILE A 5 -7.81 -26.72 -31.08
CA ILE A 5 -8.30 -27.13 -29.75
C ILE A 5 -7.19 -26.93 -28.70
N LYS A 6 -5.95 -27.29 -29.03
CA LYS A 6 -4.78 -27.16 -28.14
C LYS A 6 -4.47 -25.68 -27.82
N ASP A 7 -4.56 -24.79 -28.81
CA ASP A 7 -4.38 -23.35 -28.60
C ASP A 7 -5.48 -22.75 -27.71
N LEU A 8 -6.72 -23.21 -27.87
CA LEU A 8 -7.84 -22.78 -27.04
C LEU A 8 -7.66 -23.21 -25.58
N GLU A 9 -7.13 -24.41 -25.35
CA GLU A 9 -6.81 -24.92 -24.02
C GLU A 9 -5.64 -24.16 -23.38
N LEU A 10 -4.55 -23.90 -24.12
CA LEU A 10 -3.43 -23.10 -23.65
C LEU A 10 -3.85 -21.68 -23.25
N LYS A 11 -4.72 -21.03 -24.03
CA LYS A 11 -5.25 -19.72 -23.70
C LYS A 11 -6.06 -19.74 -22.40
N LYS A 12 -6.93 -20.74 -22.22
CA LYS A 12 -7.69 -20.93 -20.97
C LYS A 12 -6.78 -21.15 -19.77
N ILE A 13 -5.73 -21.96 -19.90
CA ILE A 13 -4.75 -22.19 -18.84
C ILE A 13 -4.03 -20.90 -18.47
N ASN A 14 -3.56 -20.13 -19.47
CA ASN A 14 -2.90 -18.84 -19.22
C ASN A 14 -3.82 -17.85 -18.53
N ASP A 15 -5.09 -17.77 -18.93
CA ASP A 15 -6.08 -16.92 -18.27
C ASP A 15 -6.31 -17.32 -16.80
N ILE A 16 -6.33 -18.61 -16.49
CA ILE A 16 -6.43 -19.12 -15.12
C ILE A 16 -5.18 -18.76 -14.32
N VAL A 17 -3.98 -19.04 -14.84
CA VAL A 17 -2.71 -18.70 -14.20
C VAL A 17 -2.64 -17.20 -13.90
N ASN A 18 -3.02 -16.34 -14.85
CA ASN A 18 -3.06 -14.89 -14.67
C ASN A 18 -4.04 -14.46 -13.57
N LYS A 19 -5.23 -15.07 -13.51
CA LYS A 19 -6.21 -14.81 -12.43
C LYS A 19 -5.67 -15.23 -11.07
N VAL A 20 -5.07 -16.41 -10.99
CA VAL A 20 -4.47 -16.96 -9.76
C VAL A 20 -3.33 -16.07 -9.28
N ASN A 21 -2.40 -15.69 -10.16
CA ASN A 21 -1.31 -14.77 -9.84
C ASN A 21 -1.82 -13.42 -9.32
N LYS A 22 -2.86 -12.86 -9.94
CA LYS A 22 -3.47 -11.60 -9.49
C LYS A 22 -4.10 -11.72 -8.10
N ILE A 23 -4.68 -12.87 -7.77
CA ILE A 23 -5.21 -13.16 -6.44
C ILE A 23 -4.06 -13.25 -5.43
N PHE A 24 -3.03 -14.04 -5.73
CA PHE A 24 -1.86 -14.16 -4.86
C PHE A 24 -1.19 -12.81 -4.59
N GLN A 25 -0.98 -11.98 -5.62
CA GLN A 25 -0.43 -10.64 -5.47
C GLN A 25 -1.29 -9.76 -4.55
N LYS A 26 -2.63 -9.83 -4.67
CA LYS A 26 -3.52 -9.08 -3.78
C LYS A 26 -3.43 -9.56 -2.34
N VAL A 27 -3.36 -10.88 -2.13
CA VAL A 27 -3.23 -11.47 -0.80
C VAL A 27 -1.89 -11.10 -0.17
N ASP A 28 -0.80 -11.17 -0.94
CA ASP A 28 0.54 -10.79 -0.48
C ASP A 28 0.60 -9.30 -0.07
N VAL A 29 0.06 -8.41 -0.91
CA VAL A 29 -0.05 -6.97 -0.59
C VAL A 29 -0.88 -6.74 0.67
N PHE A 30 -2.01 -7.44 0.80
CA PHE A 30 -2.87 -7.33 1.98
C PHE A 30 -2.15 -7.75 3.26
N CYS A 31 -1.56 -8.95 3.26
CA CYS A 31 -0.87 -9.52 4.42
C CYS A 31 0.34 -8.68 4.82
N SER A 32 1.19 -8.30 3.86
CA SER A 32 2.35 -7.45 4.12
C SER A 32 1.95 -6.07 4.64
N ALA A 33 0.91 -5.46 4.09
CA ALA A 33 0.42 -4.18 4.57
C ALA A 33 -0.13 -4.26 5.99
N LEU A 34 -0.86 -5.34 6.32
CA LEU A 34 -1.35 -5.56 7.66
C LEU A 34 -0.21 -5.73 8.67
N LEU A 35 0.81 -6.52 8.31
CA LEU A 35 2.00 -6.73 9.14
C LEU A 35 2.76 -5.42 9.38
N LEU A 36 3.03 -4.63 8.33
CA LEU A 36 3.70 -3.33 8.47
C LEU A 36 2.89 -2.35 9.34
N GLN A 37 1.57 -2.33 9.20
CA GLN A 37 0.71 -1.48 10.04
C GLN A 37 0.72 -1.91 11.51
N ALA A 38 0.73 -3.21 11.80
CA ALA A 38 0.86 -3.74 13.14
C ALA A 38 2.26 -3.45 13.72
N TRP A 39 3.30 -3.72 12.94
CA TRP A 39 4.69 -3.46 13.29
C TRP A 39 4.91 -2.00 13.64
N ARG A 40 4.43 -1.06 12.82
CA ARG A 40 4.52 0.39 13.08
C ARG A 40 3.95 0.77 14.44
N ARG A 41 2.81 0.19 14.84
CA ARG A 41 2.20 0.46 16.15
C ARG A 41 3.08 -0.04 17.28
N ILE A 42 3.58 -1.27 17.17
CA ILE A 42 4.44 -1.89 18.18
C ILE A 42 5.77 -1.13 18.28
N TYR A 43 6.42 -0.89 17.15
CA TYR A 43 7.69 -0.19 17.08
C TYR A 43 7.60 1.25 17.63
N PHE A 44 6.51 1.96 17.35
CA PHE A 44 6.28 3.31 17.88
C PHE A 44 6.19 3.34 19.42
N VAL A 45 5.62 2.30 20.05
CA VAL A 45 5.51 2.22 21.52
C VAL A 45 6.90 2.18 22.17
N SER A 46 7.82 1.39 21.61
CA SER A 46 9.18 1.24 22.16
C SER A 46 10.15 2.33 21.70
N ASN A 47 10.00 2.85 20.47
CA ASN A 47 11.02 3.67 19.80
C ASN A 47 10.49 5.07 19.40
N LYS A 48 9.61 5.65 20.23
CA LYS A 48 8.95 6.94 19.93
C LYS A 48 9.93 8.05 19.50
N LYS A 49 11.05 8.22 20.23
CA LYS A 49 12.06 9.26 19.93
C LYS A 49 12.69 9.03 18.54
N GLU A 50 13.09 7.81 18.26
CA GLU A 50 13.71 7.43 16.98
C GLU A 50 12.73 7.64 15.82
N VAL A 51 11.45 7.29 15.99
CA VAL A 51 10.41 7.53 14.99
C VAL A 51 10.33 9.02 14.64
N TYR A 52 10.31 9.90 15.63
CA TYR A 52 10.26 11.36 15.37
C TYR A 52 11.53 11.87 14.69
N THR A 53 12.71 11.47 15.18
CA THR A 53 13.99 11.84 14.53
C THR A 53 14.06 11.35 13.08
N SER A 54 13.50 10.19 12.78
CA SER A 54 13.43 9.69 11.41
C SER A 54 12.43 10.49 10.57
N ILE A 55 11.23 10.78 11.09
CA ILE A 55 10.23 11.61 10.38
C ILE A 55 10.77 12.99 10.01
N GLU A 56 11.63 13.60 10.84
CA GLU A 56 12.29 14.88 10.50
C GLU A 56 13.19 14.77 9.26
N LYS A 57 13.74 13.59 8.97
CA LYS A 57 14.53 13.29 7.77
C LYS A 57 13.66 12.92 6.56
N ARG A 58 12.36 12.70 6.77
CA ARG A 58 11.42 12.34 5.69
C ARG A 58 11.23 13.52 4.75
N LYS A 59 11.46 13.29 3.47
CA LYS A 59 11.28 14.27 2.41
C LYS A 59 10.05 13.97 1.56
N GLY A 60 9.55 14.99 0.86
CA GLY A 60 8.41 14.89 -0.05
C GLY A 60 7.05 14.81 0.66
N ASP A 61 6.00 14.60 -0.12
CA ASP A 61 4.62 14.80 0.32
C ASP A 61 3.66 13.70 -0.13
N CYS A 62 2.48 13.66 0.50
CA CYS A 62 1.40 12.77 0.09
C CYS A 62 0.86 13.20 -1.28
N MET A 63 1.10 12.38 -2.30
CA MET A 63 0.62 12.62 -3.68
C MET A 63 -0.88 12.32 -3.88
N ARG A 64 -1.66 12.14 -2.80
CA ARG A 64 -3.09 11.84 -2.87
C ARG A 64 -3.44 10.64 -3.78
N CYS A 65 -2.58 9.62 -3.85
CA CYS A 65 -2.84 8.41 -4.65
C CYS A 65 -3.82 7.40 -4.01
N GLY A 66 -4.11 7.52 -2.71
CA GLY A 66 -5.04 6.65 -1.99
C GLY A 66 -4.55 5.22 -1.71
N ARG A 67 -3.39 4.81 -2.25
CA ARG A 67 -2.94 3.41 -2.20
C ARG A 67 -2.64 2.93 -0.78
N CYS A 68 -1.96 3.73 0.05
CA CYS A 68 -1.72 3.39 1.46
C CYS A 68 -3.02 3.30 2.28
N CYS A 69 -4.08 4.02 1.89
CA CYS A 69 -5.40 3.96 2.52
C CYS A 69 -6.22 2.72 2.13
N GLN A 70 -5.76 1.95 1.14
CA GLN A 70 -6.39 0.73 0.63
C GLN A 70 -5.51 -0.52 0.79
N ALA A 71 -4.28 -0.36 1.27
CA ALA A 71 -3.25 -1.39 1.25
C ALA A 71 -3.63 -2.68 1.99
N SER A 72 -4.22 -2.57 3.18
CA SER A 72 -4.79 -3.69 3.93
C SER A 72 -6.31 -3.69 3.78
N CYS A 73 -7.01 -2.92 4.62
CA CYS A 73 -8.44 -2.70 4.51
C CYS A 73 -8.71 -1.31 3.93
N LYS A 74 -9.70 -1.21 3.03
CA LYS A 74 -10.16 0.08 2.51
C LYS A 74 -10.60 0.97 3.67
N CYS A 75 -9.90 2.08 3.88
CA CYS A 75 -10.21 3.04 4.93
C CYS A 75 -11.61 3.65 4.70
N LYS A 76 -12.43 3.68 5.75
CA LYS A 76 -13.81 4.23 5.72
C LYS A 76 -13.85 5.74 5.43
N HIS A 77 -12.75 6.44 5.70
CA HIS A 77 -12.62 7.88 5.50
C HIS A 77 -11.98 8.25 4.16
N LEU A 78 -11.70 7.28 3.29
CA LEU A 78 -11.20 7.52 1.94
C LEU A 78 -12.34 7.99 1.03
N ALA A 79 -12.14 9.13 0.39
CA ALA A 79 -12.97 9.68 -0.68
C ALA A 79 -12.10 10.02 -1.88
N TYR A 80 -12.73 10.48 -2.96
CA TYR A 80 -12.07 10.95 -4.18
C TYR A 80 -12.70 12.27 -4.59
N ASP A 81 -11.89 13.18 -5.14
CA ASP A 81 -12.41 14.39 -5.79
C ASP A 81 -12.84 14.12 -7.24
N GLU A 82 -13.32 15.17 -7.89
CA GLU A 82 -13.76 15.18 -9.29
C GLU A 82 -12.64 14.80 -10.27
N ASN A 83 -11.37 15.04 -9.88
CA ASN A 83 -10.18 14.69 -10.67
C ASN A 83 -9.68 13.26 -10.37
N GLY A 84 -10.36 12.51 -9.50
CA GLY A 84 -9.96 11.16 -9.09
C GLY A 84 -8.81 11.10 -8.10
N LEU A 85 -8.39 12.22 -7.49
CA LEU A 85 -7.38 12.23 -6.43
C LEU A 85 -8.01 11.90 -5.08
N SER A 86 -7.32 11.08 -4.29
CA SER A 86 -7.83 10.68 -2.98
C SER A 86 -7.93 11.86 -2.01
N ILE A 87 -8.98 11.85 -1.20
CA ILE A 87 -9.24 12.76 -0.09
C ILE A 87 -9.41 11.94 1.19
N CYS A 88 -8.79 12.39 2.28
CA CYS A 88 -9.07 11.88 3.61
C CYS A 88 -10.13 12.76 4.28
N LYS A 89 -11.33 12.23 4.52
CA LYS A 89 -12.46 12.97 5.14
C LYS A 89 -12.16 13.48 6.57
N ILE A 90 -11.15 12.91 7.22
CA ILE A 90 -10.72 13.27 8.58
C ILE A 90 -9.27 13.77 8.57
N HIS A 91 -8.85 14.50 7.53
CA HIS A 91 -7.44 14.88 7.36
C HIS A 91 -6.84 15.55 8.61
N ASP A 92 -7.57 16.49 9.22
CA ASP A 92 -7.13 17.22 10.41
C ASP A 92 -7.04 16.31 11.65
N ARG A 93 -8.01 15.39 11.75
CA ARG A 93 -8.11 14.39 12.83
C ARG A 93 -7.49 13.04 12.44
N LYS A 94 -6.53 13.03 11.51
CA LYS A 94 -5.92 11.81 10.99
C LYS A 94 -5.30 11.00 12.14
N PRO A 95 -5.53 9.67 12.20
CA PRO A 95 -4.93 8.83 13.22
C PRO A 95 -3.41 8.97 13.23
N HIS A 96 -2.80 8.96 14.41
CA HIS A 96 -1.37 9.19 14.57
C HIS A 96 -0.52 8.26 13.69
N MET A 97 -0.89 6.97 13.62
CA MET A 97 -0.22 5.95 12.79
C MET A 97 -0.24 6.24 11.28
N CYS A 98 -1.22 7.00 10.81
CA CYS A 98 -1.29 7.47 9.43
C CYS A 98 -0.46 8.74 9.20
N LYS A 99 -0.23 9.57 10.23
CA LYS A 99 0.61 10.77 10.16
C LYS A 99 2.11 10.42 10.10
N ILE A 100 2.51 9.42 10.89
CA ILE A 100 3.90 8.98 10.96
C ILE A 100 4.32 8.11 9.76
N TYR A 101 3.39 7.62 8.95
CA TYR A 101 3.69 6.81 7.78
C TYR A 101 4.27 7.61 6.61
N PRO A 102 5.30 7.12 5.91
CA PRO A 102 6.27 6.11 6.36
C PRO A 102 7.22 6.72 7.39
N TYR A 103 7.54 6.01 8.47
CA TYR A 103 8.43 6.56 9.50
C TYR A 103 9.92 6.27 9.25
N ASN A 104 10.26 5.33 8.36
CA ASN A 104 11.62 5.05 7.90
C ASN A 104 11.59 4.37 6.51
N ARG A 105 12.76 3.93 6.02
CA ARG A 105 12.92 3.24 4.72
C ARG A 105 12.24 1.86 4.63
N ASP A 106 12.00 1.22 5.76
CA ASP A 106 11.47 -0.15 5.82
C ASP A 106 9.95 -0.20 6.04
N ASP A 107 9.36 0.90 6.54
CA ASP A 107 7.92 1.01 6.79
C ASP A 107 7.09 1.19 5.50
N PHE A 108 7.72 1.35 4.33
CA PHE A 108 7.00 1.46 3.06
C PHE A 108 6.26 0.17 2.72
N PHE A 109 4.96 0.28 2.36
CA PHE A 109 4.25 -0.81 1.73
C PHE A 109 4.98 -1.24 0.45
N TYR A 110 5.20 -2.54 0.26
CA TYR A 110 6.03 -3.06 -0.84
C TYR A 110 5.61 -2.53 -2.22
N HIS A 111 4.31 -2.55 -2.51
CA HIS A 111 3.74 -2.05 -3.76
C HIS A 111 3.85 -0.52 -3.95
N LEU A 112 4.30 0.23 -2.93
CA LEU A 112 4.44 1.70 -2.95
C LEU A 112 5.86 2.20 -2.82
N LYS A 113 6.82 1.34 -2.48
CA LYS A 113 8.21 1.74 -2.19
C LYS A 113 8.81 2.64 -3.28
N HIS A 114 8.48 2.37 -4.54
CA HIS A 114 9.01 3.10 -5.70
C HIS A 114 8.08 4.20 -6.24
N THR A 115 6.86 4.32 -5.71
CA THR A 115 5.82 5.20 -6.27
C THR A 115 5.16 6.10 -5.23
N CYS A 116 5.67 6.12 -4.00
CA CYS A 116 5.25 7.02 -2.94
C CYS A 116 5.97 8.38 -3.08
N GLY A 117 5.29 9.47 -2.74
CA GLY A 117 5.91 10.80 -2.76
C GLY A 117 6.84 11.05 -1.58
N TYR A 118 6.68 10.29 -0.49
CA TYR A 118 7.61 10.32 0.64
C TYR A 118 8.88 9.53 0.31
N LYS A 119 10.03 10.05 0.76
CA LYS A 119 11.35 9.44 0.54
C LYS A 119 12.31 9.72 1.70
N TYR A 120 13.36 8.92 1.78
CA TYR A 120 14.49 9.05 2.70
C TYR A 120 15.77 8.90 1.88
N ASP A 121 16.77 9.73 2.18
CA ASP A 121 18.11 9.65 1.58
C ASP A 121 18.93 8.51 2.21
#